data_AF-A0A7Y9PHC5-F1
#
_entry.id   AF-A0A7Y9PHC5-F1
#
_cell.length_a   1.000
_cell.length_b   1.000
_cell.length_c   1.000
_cell.angle_alpha   90.00
_cell.angle_beta   90.00
_cell.angle_gamma   90.00
#
_symmetry.space_group_name_H-M   'P 1'
#
loop_
_entity.id
_entity.type
_entity.pdbx_description
1 polymer ?
#
loop_
_entity_poly.entity_id
_entity_poly.type
_entity_poly.pdbx_seq_one_letter_code
_entity_poly.pdbx_strand_id
1 'polypeptide(L)'
;MKSSAKKHMLPTPKFVSESEERAFWEDKQNDSTQYVDWTKASLVRLPYLQPSTKTISLRLPESLLDDIRVQANRLDVPYQSLMKLWLAEKAGKRAFRSSK
;
A
#
# COMPACT_ATOMS: atom_id res chain seq x y z
N MET A 1 3.07 21.94 30.18
CA MET A 1 1.84 21.47 29.49
C MET A 1 1.45 20.13 30.08
N LYS A 2 0.15 19.91 30.28
CA LYS A 2 -0.42 19.15 31.41
C LYS A 2 -0.22 17.63 31.32
N SER A 3 0.21 17.06 32.45
CA SER A 3 0.12 15.65 32.92
C SER A 3 -0.81 14.74 32.11
N SER A 4 -0.26 13.74 31.41
CA SER A 4 -1.06 12.63 30.87
C SER A 4 -1.29 11.59 31.96
N ALA A 5 -2.55 11.48 32.42
CA ALA A 5 -2.98 10.46 33.36
C ALA A 5 -2.68 9.05 32.84
N LYS A 6 -2.23 8.14 33.71
CA LYS A 6 -1.98 6.73 33.36
C LYS A 6 -3.27 6.09 32.83
N LYS A 7 -3.40 5.97 31.51
CA LYS A 7 -4.45 5.16 30.88
C LYS A 7 -4.15 3.68 31.14
N HIS A 8 -5.12 2.97 31.69
CA HIS A 8 -5.06 1.51 31.81
C HIS A 8 -5.24 0.92 30.41
N MET A 9 -4.12 0.54 29.78
CA MET A 9 -4.12 -0.11 28.47
C MET A 9 -4.36 -1.61 28.65
N LEU A 10 -5.20 -2.17 27.79
CA LEU A 10 -5.37 -3.61 27.68
C LEU A 10 -4.07 -4.25 27.17
N PRO A 11 -3.74 -5.48 27.61
CA PRO A 11 -2.55 -6.17 27.13
C PRO A 11 -2.63 -6.39 25.63
N THR A 12 -1.54 -6.14 24.92
CA THR A 12 -1.46 -6.36 23.47
C THR A 12 -1.64 -7.85 23.17
N PRO A 13 -2.64 -8.24 22.35
CA PRO A 13 -2.83 -9.62 21.96
C PRO A 13 -1.62 -10.16 21.19
N LYS A 14 -1.30 -11.45 21.38
CA LYS A 14 -0.24 -12.14 20.63
C LYS A 14 -0.89 -12.92 19.49
N PHE A 15 -0.50 -12.63 18.26
CA PHE A 15 -0.99 -13.33 17.07
C PHE A 15 0.09 -14.24 16.51
N VAL A 16 -0.34 -15.33 15.85
CA VAL A 16 0.56 -16.28 15.21
C VAL A 16 0.77 -15.92 13.73
N SER A 17 -0.19 -15.22 13.11
CA SER A 17 -0.14 -14.81 11.70
C SER A 17 -0.66 -13.39 11.47
N GLU A 18 -0.18 -12.73 10.40
CA GLU A 18 -0.65 -11.41 9.98
C GLU A 18 -2.15 -11.43 9.59
N SER A 19 -2.64 -12.53 9.03
CA SER A 19 -4.05 -12.69 8.69
C SER A 19 -4.97 -12.68 9.92
N GLU A 20 -4.53 -13.29 11.01
CA GLU A 20 -5.26 -13.33 12.28
C GLU A 20 -5.27 -11.95 12.95
N GLU A 21 -4.13 -11.27 12.93
CA GLU A 21 -4.01 -9.89 13.41
C GLU A 21 -4.94 -8.94 12.64
N ARG A 22 -4.95 -9.03 11.30
CA ARG A 22 -5.84 -8.21 10.47
C ARG A 22 -7.31 -8.46 10.80
N ALA A 23 -7.72 -9.72 10.90
CA ALA A 23 -9.10 -10.08 11.22
C ALA A 23 -9.53 -9.55 12.59
N PHE A 24 -8.63 -9.56 13.58
CA PHE A 24 -8.86 -8.94 14.88
C PHE A 24 -9.06 -7.43 14.75
N TRP A 25 -8.17 -6.70 14.08
CA TRP A 25 -8.28 -5.24 13.97
C TRP A 25 -9.43 -4.75 13.05
N GLU A 26 -9.91 -5.58 12.13
CA GLU A 26 -11.07 -5.27 11.28
C GLU A 26 -12.41 -5.42 12.01
N ASP A 27 -12.45 -6.14 13.14
CA ASP A 27 -13.66 -6.24 13.96
C ASP A 27 -13.95 -4.89 14.63
N LYS A 28 -15.20 -4.42 14.51
CA LYS A 28 -15.70 -3.17 15.10
C LYS A 28 -15.57 -3.13 16.62
N GLN A 29 -15.42 -4.27 17.26
CA GLN A 29 -15.28 -4.41 18.71
C GLN A 29 -13.85 -4.07 19.20
N ASN A 30 -12.85 -4.11 18.32
CA ASN A 30 -11.46 -3.97 18.69
C ASN A 30 -10.96 -2.54 18.46
N ASP A 31 -11.23 -1.66 19.41
CA ASP A 31 -10.72 -0.28 19.37
C ASP A 31 -9.22 -0.21 19.75
N SER A 32 -8.40 0.16 18.77
CA SER A 32 -6.95 0.36 18.92
C SER A 32 -6.55 1.36 20.02
N THR A 33 -7.44 2.29 20.41
CA THR A 33 -7.15 3.28 21.46
C THR A 33 -7.04 2.66 22.85
N GLN A 34 -7.55 1.44 23.03
CA GLN A 34 -7.52 0.70 24.29
C GLN A 34 -6.23 -0.13 24.46
N TYR A 35 -5.55 -0.44 23.36
CA TYR A 35 -4.35 -1.29 23.35
C TYR A 35 -3.05 -0.52 23.05
N VAL A 36 -3.13 0.62 22.36
CA VAL A 36 -1.95 1.36 21.86
C VAL A 36 -1.87 2.77 22.45
N ASP A 37 -0.68 3.14 22.92
CA ASP A 37 -0.39 4.51 23.38
C ASP A 37 -0.17 5.48 22.21
N TRP A 38 -1.26 6.03 21.69
CA TRP A 38 -1.21 7.04 20.64
C TRP A 38 -0.50 8.33 21.04
N THR A 39 -0.24 8.58 22.33
CA THR A 39 0.54 9.77 22.76
C THR A 39 2.02 9.67 22.41
N LYS A 40 2.51 8.45 22.16
CA LYS A 40 3.88 8.17 21.71
C LYS A 40 3.98 8.01 20.19
N ALA A 41 2.86 8.06 19.48
CA ALA A 41 2.86 7.92 18.03
C ALA A 41 3.62 9.08 17.37
N SER A 42 4.46 8.76 16.39
CA SER A 42 5.17 9.76 15.58
C SER A 42 4.75 9.62 14.12
N LEU A 43 4.70 10.75 13.42
CA LEU A 43 4.48 10.77 11.98
C LEU A 43 5.74 10.24 11.29
N VAL A 44 5.72 8.96 10.94
CA VAL A 44 6.80 8.34 10.17
C VAL A 44 6.53 8.54 8.69
N ARG A 45 7.51 9.09 7.97
CA ARG A 45 7.53 8.98 6.51
C ARG A 45 8.17 7.65 6.16
N LEU A 46 7.46 6.83 5.41
CA LEU A 46 7.93 5.55 4.89
C LEU A 46 8.26 5.70 3.39
N PRO A 47 9.35 6.40 3.02
CA PRO A 47 9.66 6.71 1.63
C PRO A 47 9.92 5.46 0.78
N TYR A 48 10.25 4.33 1.42
CA TYR A 48 10.60 3.07 0.75
C TYR A 48 9.55 1.97 0.86
N LEU A 49 8.36 2.25 1.42
CA LEU A 49 7.30 1.25 1.48
C LEU A 49 6.71 1.04 0.08
N GLN A 50 7.22 0.04 -0.62
CA GLN A 50 6.74 -0.35 -1.95
C GLN A 50 5.57 -1.33 -1.80
N PRO A 51 4.48 -1.18 -2.58
CA PRO A 51 3.45 -2.19 -2.66
C PRO A 51 4.03 -3.54 -3.08
N SER A 52 3.50 -4.64 -2.55
CA SER A 52 3.93 -5.97 -2.92
C SER A 52 3.70 -6.22 -4.43
N THR A 53 4.73 -6.70 -5.12
CA THR A 53 4.68 -7.03 -6.55
C THR A 53 4.68 -8.54 -6.75
N LYS A 54 3.78 -9.06 -7.58
CA LYS A 54 3.76 -10.47 -8.00
C LYS A 54 4.08 -10.58 -9.49
N THR A 55 5.07 -11.40 -9.82
CA THR A 55 5.42 -11.69 -11.22
C THR A 55 4.34 -12.58 -11.84
N ILE A 56 3.83 -12.18 -13.01
CA ILE A 56 2.89 -12.95 -13.81
C ILE A 56 3.39 -13.04 -15.26
N SER A 57 3.06 -14.14 -15.94
CA SER A 57 3.28 -14.29 -17.38
C SER A 57 1.98 -13.93 -18.12
N LEU A 58 2.03 -12.94 -19.01
CA LEU A 58 0.89 -12.49 -19.82
C LEU A 58 1.23 -12.63 -21.31
N ARG A 59 0.28 -13.14 -22.11
CA ARG A 59 0.40 -13.16 -23.58
C ARG A 59 -0.30 -11.93 -24.17
N LEU A 60 0.40 -11.24 -25.06
CA LEU A 60 -0.10 -10.08 -25.80
C LEU A 60 0.21 -10.27 -27.30
N PRO A 61 -0.62 -9.74 -28.21
CA PRO A 61 -0.26 -9.63 -29.62
C PRO A 61 1.00 -8.78 -29.79
N GLU A 62 1.86 -9.15 -30.74
CA GLU A 62 3.13 -8.45 -31.01
C GLU A 62 2.90 -6.99 -31.43
N SER A 63 1.95 -6.75 -32.34
CA SER A 63 1.59 -5.40 -32.79
C SER A 63 1.21 -4.47 -31.65
N LEU A 64 0.42 -4.97 -30.69
CA LEU A 64 0.01 -4.19 -29.52
C LEU A 64 1.21 -3.86 -28.62
N LEU A 65 2.15 -4.79 -28.45
CA LEU A 65 3.34 -4.54 -27.64
C LEU A 65 4.22 -3.45 -28.28
N ASP A 66 4.35 -3.46 -29.60
CA ASP A 66 5.12 -2.44 -30.32
C ASP A 66 4.44 -1.07 -30.28
N ASP A 67 3.12 -1.02 -30.43
CA ASP A 67 2.36 0.23 -30.24
C ASP A 67 2.59 0.81 -28.84
N ILE A 68 2.55 -0.01 -27.79
CA ILE A 68 2.83 0.41 -26.41
C ILE A 68 4.25 0.97 -26.30
N ARG A 69 5.25 0.34 -26.93
CA ARG A 69 6.65 0.81 -26.91
C ARG A 69 6.79 2.17 -27.57
N VAL A 70 6.15 2.39 -28.72
CA VAL A 70 6.17 3.69 -29.41
C VAL A 70 5.54 4.77 -28.53
N GLN A 71 4.40 4.48 -27.90
CA GLN A 71 3.75 5.43 -27.00
C GLN A 71 4.60 5.74 -25.76
N ALA A 72 5.27 4.72 -25.21
CA ALA A 72 6.14 4.87 -24.05
C ALA A 72 7.34 5.77 -24.36
N ASN A 73 8.00 5.55 -25.50
CA ASN A 73 9.08 6.40 -25.98
C ASN A 73 8.62 7.84 -26.21
N ARG A 74 7.43 8.04 -26.78
CA ARG A 74 6.86 9.39 -26.99
C ARG A 74 6.62 10.15 -25.69
N LEU A 75 6.29 9.43 -24.61
CA LEU A 75 6.05 9.97 -23.28
C LEU A 75 7.32 10.00 -22.41
N ASP A 76 8.47 9.59 -22.95
CA ASP A 76 9.74 9.44 -22.23
C ASP A 76 9.62 8.59 -20.95
N VAL A 77 8.86 7.48 -21.04
CA VAL A 77 8.69 6.52 -19.95
C VAL A 77 9.01 5.10 -20.40
N PRO A 78 9.47 4.21 -19.51
CA PRO A 78 9.60 2.80 -19.84
C PRO A 78 8.24 2.16 -20.19
N TYR A 79 8.19 1.31 -21.20
CA TYR A 79 6.94 0.67 -21.64
C TYR A 79 6.26 -0.16 -20.54
N GLN A 80 7.03 -0.76 -19.63
CA GLN A 80 6.49 -1.46 -18.47
C GLN A 80 5.82 -0.51 -17.47
N SER A 81 6.38 0.69 -17.28
CA SER A 81 5.79 1.72 -16.42
C SER A 81 4.50 2.27 -17.03
N LEU A 82 4.49 2.51 -18.34
CA LEU A 82 3.28 2.91 -19.06
C LEU A 82 2.19 1.84 -18.98
N MET A 83 2.56 0.58 -19.19
CA MET A 83 1.64 -0.56 -19.08
C MET A 83 1.01 -0.64 -17.69
N LYS A 84 1.81 -0.49 -16.62
CA LYS A 84 1.29 -0.45 -15.24
C LYS A 84 0.31 0.70 -15.02
N LEU A 85 0.60 1.88 -15.59
CA LEU A 85 -0.25 3.07 -15.48
C LEU A 85 -1.61 2.84 -16.12
N TRP A 86 -1.64 2.37 -17.36
CA TRP A 86 -2.88 2.09 -18.09
C TRP A 86 -3.71 0.98 -17.45
N LEU A 87 -3.07 -0.09 -16.98
CA LEU A 87 -3.76 -1.16 -16.26
C LEU A 87 -4.37 -0.67 -14.95
N ALA A 88 -3.65 0.19 -14.21
CA ALA A 88 -4.18 0.81 -12.99
C ALA A 88 -5.38 1.71 -13.27
N GLU A 89 -5.29 2.55 -14.31
CA GLU A 89 -6.38 3.41 -14.76
C GLU A 89 -7.64 2.62 -15.10
N LYS A 90 -7.52 1.56 -15.90
CA LYS A 90 -8.66 0.70 -16.26
C LYS A 90 -9.21 -0.12 -15.10
N ALA A 91 -8.38 -0.46 -14.11
CA ALA A 91 -8.82 -1.11 -12.89
C ALA A 91 -9.47 -0.14 -11.87
N GLY A 92 -9.59 1.16 -12.17
CA GLY A 92 -10.11 2.16 -11.25
C GLY A 92 -9.17 2.47 -10.07
N LYS A 93 -7.91 2.02 -10.13
CA LYS A 93 -6.90 2.30 -9.11
C LYS A 93 -6.23 3.62 -9.47
N ARG A 94 -6.32 4.61 -8.58
CA ARG A 94 -5.61 5.89 -8.77
C ARG A 94 -4.12 5.60 -8.91
N ALA A 95 -3.54 6.00 -10.04
CA ALA A 95 -2.19 5.69 -10.45
C ALA A 95 -1.17 5.89 -9.32
N PHE A 96 -0.22 4.95 -9.21
CA PHE A 96 0.94 4.99 -8.33
C PHE A 96 1.75 6.26 -8.62
N ARG A 97 1.44 7.35 -7.91
CA ARG A 97 2.25 8.57 -7.96
C ARG A 97 3.55 8.25 -7.21
N SER A 98 4.59 7.91 -7.96
CA SER A 98 5.95 8.04 -7.47
C SER A 98 6.18 9.52 -7.19
N SER A 99 6.15 9.90 -5.90
CA SER A 99 6.70 11.18 -5.49
C SER A 99 8.19 11.12 -5.75
N LYS A 100 8.69 12.10 -6.51
CA LYS A 100 10.09 12.49 -6.48
C LYS A 100 10.45 13.02 -5.09
#